data_AF-A0AA38G6Y5-F1
#
_entry.id   AF-A0AA38G6Y5-F1
#
_cell.length_a   1.000
_cell.length_b   1.000
_cell.length_c   1.000
_cell.angle_alpha   90.00
_cell.angle_beta   90.00
_cell.angle_gamma   90.00
#
_symmetry.space_group_name_H-M   'P 1'
#
loop_
_entity.id
_entity.type
_entity.pdbx_description
1 polymer ?
#
loop_
_entity_poly.entity_id
_entity_poly.type
_entity_poly.pdbx_seq_one_letter_code
_entity_poly.pdbx_strand_id
1 'polypeptide(L)'
;MATERVATILSLDGGGVRGIMQGVILTFLEEKLQELDGQDVRLADYFDIIAGTSTGGLITAMITAPNSQNRPLMTAKNVVKFYNDNAAKIFPYH
;
A
#
# COMPACT_ATOMS: atom_id res chain seq x y z
N MET A 1 14.62 -31.13 -0.82
CA MET A 1 15.18 -29.99 -1.55
C MET A 1 14.59 -28.75 -0.92
N ALA A 2 15.39 -27.86 -0.36
CA ALA A 2 14.89 -26.55 0.05
C ALA A 2 14.54 -25.80 -1.24
N THR A 3 13.28 -25.47 -1.45
CA THR A 3 12.87 -24.56 -2.53
C THR A 3 13.55 -23.22 -2.26
N GLU A 4 14.33 -22.72 -3.22
CA GLU A 4 14.86 -21.36 -3.14
C GLU A 4 13.69 -20.40 -2.95
N ARG A 5 13.72 -19.62 -1.87
CA ARG A 5 12.69 -18.63 -1.57
C ARG A 5 12.79 -17.54 -2.63
N VAL A 6 11.71 -17.35 -3.39
CA VAL A 6 11.59 -16.23 -4.32
C VAL A 6 11.41 -14.95 -3.51
N ALA A 7 12.21 -13.92 -3.81
CA ALA A 7 12.05 -12.61 -3.22
C ALA A 7 10.88 -11.86 -3.87
N THR A 8 9.99 -11.29 -3.06
CA THR A 8 8.81 -10.55 -3.53
C THR A 8 9.02 -9.04 -3.37
N ILE A 9 8.84 -8.29 -4.46
CA ILE A 9 9.10 -6.85 -4.50
C ILE A 9 7.87 -6.12 -5.03
N LEU A 10 7.41 -5.10 -4.29
CA LEU A 10 6.40 -4.14 -4.72
C LEU A 10 7.05 -2.77 -4.95
N SER A 11 6.92 -2.23 -6.17
CA SER A 11 7.43 -0.91 -6.54
C SER A 11 6.29 0.03 -6.93
N LEU A 12 6.26 1.22 -6.34
CA LEU A 12 5.20 2.22 -6.51
C LEU A 12 5.74 3.53 -7.10
N ASP A 13 5.24 3.90 -8.27
CA ASP A 13 5.68 5.10 -8.97
C ASP A 13 5.15 6.40 -8.35
N GLY A 14 5.81 7.50 -8.66
CA GLY A 14 5.27 8.84 -8.41
C GLY A 14 4.10 9.18 -9.34
N GLY A 15 3.29 10.17 -8.98
CA GLY A 15 2.17 10.57 -9.85
C GLY A 15 1.28 11.71 -9.37
N GLY A 16 1.64 12.41 -8.29
CA GLY A 16 0.76 13.40 -7.66
C GLY A 16 -0.56 12.74 -7.25
N VAL A 17 -1.69 13.40 -7.54
CA VAL A 17 -3.03 12.89 -7.26
C VAL A 17 -3.34 11.56 -7.96
N ARG A 18 -2.68 11.24 -9.09
CA ARG A 18 -2.89 9.98 -9.82
C ARG A 18 -2.46 8.74 -9.04
N GLY A 19 -1.71 8.89 -7.95
CA GLY A 19 -1.39 7.78 -7.04
C GLY A 19 -2.63 7.09 -6.44
N ILE A 20 -3.81 7.72 -6.47
CA ILE A 20 -5.09 7.08 -6.13
C ILE A 20 -5.31 5.82 -6.97
N MET A 21 -4.95 5.82 -8.26
CA MET A 21 -5.10 4.65 -9.12
C MET A 21 -4.27 3.46 -8.61
N GLN A 22 -3.05 3.71 -8.14
CA GLN A 22 -2.21 2.69 -7.51
C GLN A 22 -2.87 2.18 -6.23
N GLY A 23 -3.41 3.07 -5.40
CA GLY A 23 -4.17 2.70 -4.20
C GLY A 23 -5.37 1.78 -4.47
N VAL A 24 -6.10 2.00 -5.57
CA VAL A 24 -7.23 1.15 -5.99
C VAL A 24 -6.75 -0.26 -6.38
N ILE A 25 -5.67 -0.35 -7.16
CA ILE A 25 -5.07 -1.65 -7.54
C ILE A 25 -4.60 -2.41 -6.30
N LEU A 26 -3.91 -1.71 -5.38
CA LEU A 26 -3.44 -2.28 -4.12
C LEU A 26 -4.59 -2.72 -3.21
N THR A 27 -5.72 -2.00 -3.23
CA THR A 27 -6.92 -2.40 -2.48
C THR A 27 -7.46 -3.73 -2.99
N PHE A 28 -7.60 -3.86 -4.31
CA PHE A 28 -8.05 -5.12 -4.91
C PHE A 28 -7.08 -6.28 -4.60
N LEU A 29 -5.77 -6.04 -4.70
CA LEU A 29 -4.77 -7.05 -4.37
C LEU A 29 -4.85 -7.48 -2.90
N GLU A 30 -4.92 -6.53 -1.97
CA GLU A 30 -5.02 -6.81 -0.53
C GLU A 30 -6.32 -7.58 -0.21
N GLU A 31 -7.44 -7.23 -0.82
CA GLU A 31 -8.71 -7.95 -0.68
C GLU A 31 -8.59 -9.40 -1.19
N LYS A 32 -7.91 -9.64 -2.33
CA LYS A 32 -7.67 -11.01 -2.82
C LYS A 32 -6.78 -11.84 -1.91
N LEU A 33 -5.78 -11.23 -1.31
CA LEU A 33 -4.93 -11.92 -0.33
C LEU A 33 -5.72 -12.24 0.95
N GLN A 34 -6.60 -11.34 1.39
CA GLN A 34 -7.46 -11.56 2.54
C GLN A 34 -8.55 -12.62 2.30
N GLU A 35 -9.06 -12.76 1.08
CA GLU A 35 -9.94 -13.87 0.69
C GLU A 35 -9.24 -15.23 0.81
N LEU A 36 -7.93 -15.28 0.55
CA LEU A 36 -7.15 -16.52 0.58
C LEU A 36 -6.68 -16.87 1.99
N ASP A 37 -6.09 -15.91 2.71
CA ASP A 37 -5.31 -16.17 3.92
C ASP A 37 -5.86 -15.48 5.19
N GLY A 38 -6.98 -14.76 5.06
CA GLY A 38 -7.73 -14.18 6.19
C GLY A 38 -7.71 -12.66 6.28
N GLN A 39 -8.69 -12.09 6.98
CA GLN A 39 -8.99 -10.65 6.97
C GLN A 39 -7.92 -9.75 7.61
N ASP A 40 -7.06 -10.30 8.45
CA ASP A 40 -6.01 -9.54 9.14
C ASP A 40 -4.74 -9.36 8.31
N VAL A 41 -4.65 -10.06 7.19
CA VAL A 41 -3.51 -10.05 6.28
C VAL A 41 -3.41 -8.71 5.54
N ARG A 42 -2.17 -8.26 5.31
CA ARG A 42 -1.82 -7.00 4.67
C ARG A 42 -0.76 -7.21 3.60
N LEU A 43 -0.59 -6.24 2.71
CA LEU A 43 0.47 -6.27 1.68
C LEU A 43 1.87 -6.49 2.27
N ALA A 44 2.17 -5.87 3.42
CA ALA A 44 3.46 -6.01 4.09
C ALA A 44 3.77 -7.43 4.60
N ASP A 45 2.78 -8.34 4.64
CA ASP A 45 3.00 -9.74 5.02
C ASP A 45 3.54 -10.59 3.87
N TYR A 46 3.35 -10.16 2.61
CA TYR A 46 3.76 -10.92 1.42
C TYR A 46 4.97 -10.36 0.70
N PHE A 47 5.24 -9.06 0.83
CA PHE A 47 6.31 -8.38 0.12
C PHE A 47 7.54 -8.22 1.02
N ASP A 48 8.65 -8.84 0.64
CA ASP A 48 9.94 -8.69 1.32
C ASP A 48 10.46 -7.25 1.22
N ILE A 49 10.17 -6.59 0.09
CA ILE A 49 10.57 -5.21 -0.18
C ILE A 49 9.38 -4.44 -0.75
N ILE A 50 9.09 -3.29 -0.14
CA ILE A 50 8.14 -2.31 -0.69
C ILE A 50 8.88 -0.99 -0.84
N ALA A 51 8.93 -0.48 -2.06
CA ALA A 51 9.60 0.78 -2.39
C ALA A 51 8.66 1.69 -3.17
N GLY A 52 8.81 3.00 -3.00
CA GLY A 52 8.04 3.97 -3.76
C GLY A 52 8.66 5.35 -3.80
N THR A 53 8.36 6.11 -4.86
CA THR A 53 8.85 7.48 -5.06
C THR A 53 7.68 8.48 -5.04
N SER A 54 7.88 9.64 -4.40
CA SER A 54 6.84 10.69 -4.32
C SER A 54 5.53 10.15 -3.71
N THR A 55 4.39 10.28 -4.39
CA THR A 55 3.10 9.70 -3.93
C THR A 55 3.23 8.20 -3.63
N GLY A 56 3.97 7.44 -4.45
CA GLY A 56 4.25 6.02 -4.20
C GLY A 56 5.01 5.81 -2.89
N GLY A 57 5.97 6.69 -2.56
CA GLY A 57 6.71 6.64 -1.29
C GLY A 57 5.83 6.96 -0.08
N LEU A 58 4.90 7.91 -0.22
CA LEU A 58 3.89 8.18 0.82
C LEU A 58 2.99 6.96 1.04
N ILE A 59 2.54 6.30 -0.03
CA ILE A 59 1.75 5.07 0.03
C ILE A 59 2.56 3.97 0.73
N THR A 60 3.82 3.75 0.33
CA THR A 60 4.75 2.80 0.96
C THR A 60 4.82 3.05 2.47
N ALA A 61 5.03 4.28 2.90
CA ALA A 61 5.10 4.61 4.32
C ALA A 61 3.79 4.28 5.06
N MET A 62 2.63 4.61 4.50
CA MET A 62 1.32 4.32 5.11
C MET A 62 1.05 2.82 5.29
N ILE A 63 1.50 1.97 4.35
CA ILE A 63 1.24 0.52 4.37
C ILE A 63 2.36 -0.30 5.02
N THR A 64 3.45 0.33 5.48
CA THR A 64 4.58 -0.35 6.13
C THR A 64 4.91 0.19 7.51
N ALA A 65 4.60 1.45 7.82
CA ALA A 65 4.82 2.00 9.15
C ALA A 65 4.00 1.23 10.19
N PRO A 66 4.59 0.80 11.32
CA PRO A 66 3.89 0.05 12.34
C PRO A 66 2.96 0.96 13.17
N ASN A 67 1.77 0.46 13.49
CA ASN A 67 0.89 1.00 14.51
C ASN A 67 1.24 0.43 15.91
N SER A 68 0.45 0.76 16.93
CA SER A 68 0.65 0.29 18.31
C SER A 68 0.55 -1.24 18.50
N GLN A 69 -0.01 -1.95 17.52
CA GLN A 69 -0.12 -3.41 17.50
C GLN A 69 0.95 -4.06 16.60
N ASN A 70 1.96 -3.30 16.15
CA ASN A 70 3.00 -3.74 15.22
C ASN A 70 2.45 -4.30 13.89
N ARG A 71 1.34 -3.72 13.42
CA ARG A 71 0.74 -3.97 12.10
C ARG A 71 0.82 -2.69 11.25
N PRO A 72 0.71 -2.78 9.91
CA PRO A 72 0.63 -1.60 9.05
C PRO A 72 -0.36 -0.54 9.53
N LEU A 73 0.06 0.72 9.49
CA LEU A 73 -0.72 1.88 9.94
C LEU A 73 -2.03 2.02 9.17
N MET A 74 -2.00 1.72 7.87
CA MET A 74 -3.18 1.79 7.00
C MET A 74 -3.32 0.50 6.17
N THR A 75 -4.57 0.14 5.89
CA THR A 75 -4.92 -0.78 4.80
C THR A 75 -4.78 -0.04 3.47
N ALA A 76 -4.63 -0.78 2.36
CA ALA A 76 -4.62 -0.18 1.02
C ALA A 76 -5.91 0.61 0.74
N LYS A 77 -7.05 0.13 1.22
CA LYS A 77 -8.34 0.84 1.14
C LYS A 77 -8.33 2.19 1.88
N ASN A 78 -7.73 2.23 3.07
CA ASN A 78 -7.63 3.46 3.85
C ASN A 78 -6.70 4.48 3.20
N VAL A 79 -5.70 4.05 2.43
CA VAL A 79 -4.86 4.95 1.61
C VAL A 79 -5.70 5.66 0.54
N VAL A 80 -6.58 4.94 -0.16
CA VAL A 80 -7.51 5.56 -1.14
C VAL A 80 -8.41 6.58 -0.43
N LYS A 81 -8.97 6.21 0.72
CA LYS A 81 -9.79 7.13 1.54
C LYS A 81 -8.99 8.37 1.94
N PHE A 82 -7.75 8.22 2.40
CA PHE A 82 -6.88 9.33 2.76
C PHE A 82 -6.72 10.33 1.62
N TYR A 83 -6.43 9.86 0.41
CA TYR A 83 -6.30 10.76 -0.73
C TYR A 83 -7.63 11.37 -1.15
N ASN A 84 -8.75 10.63 -1.13
CA ASN A 84 -10.07 11.22 -1.40
C ASN A 84 -10.42 12.37 -0.44
N ASP A 85 -10.10 12.20 0.85
CA ASP A 85 -10.40 13.20 1.87
C ASP A 85 -9.44 14.41 1.86
N ASN A 86 -8.21 14.21 1.39
CA ASN A 86 -7.14 15.21 1.53
C ASN A 86 -6.59 15.75 0.20
N ALA A 87 -6.94 15.17 -0.95
CA ALA A 87 -6.37 15.56 -2.25
C ALA A 87 -6.53 17.05 -2.54
N ALA A 88 -7.69 17.64 -2.27
CA ALA A 88 -7.93 19.07 -2.49
C ALA A 88 -7.05 19.97 -1.60
N LYS A 89 -6.63 19.49 -0.42
CA LYS A 89 -5.72 20.23 0.48
C LYS A 89 -4.25 20.04 0.09
N ILE A 90 -3.90 18.84 -0.35
CA ILE A 90 -2.53 18.48 -0.76
C ILE A 90 -2.20 19.07 -2.15
N PHE A 91 -3.18 19.12 -3.04
CA PHE A 91 -3.06 19.61 -4.41
C PHE A 91 -4.04 20.79 -4.66
N PRO A 92 -3.86 21.94 -4.01
CA PRO A 92 -4.84 23.04 -4.05
C PRO A 92 -4.92 23.79 -5.39
N TYR A 93 -3.99 23.53 -6.32
CA TYR A 93 -3.88 24.20 -7.61
C TYR A 93 -4.06 23.25 -8.82
N HIS A 94 -4.60 22.06 -8.58
CA HIS A 94 -4.83 21.02 -9.59
C HIS A 94 -6.24 20.48 -9.55
#